data_AF-A0A076HRV3-F1
#
_entry.id   AF-A0A076HRV3-F1
#
_cell.length_a   1.000
_cell.length_b   1.000
_cell.length_c   1.000
_cell.angle_alpha   90.00
_cell.angle_beta   90.00
_cell.angle_gamma   90.00
#
_symmetry.space_group_name_H-M   'P 1'
#
loop_
_entity.id
_entity.type
_entity.pdbx_description
1 polymer ?
#
loop_
_entity_poly.entity_id
_entity_poly.type
_entity_poly.pdbx_seq_one_letter_code
_entity_poly.pdbx_strand_id
1 'polypeptide(L)'
;MRYLYLLLLAGAVASCNRQEPVEPEIPICPPLECSDGTYVAGELLVGMHETTTLPQTFQLFNSNRFVIKSVMGPVYISALPADSIDYMVRELNRKPYINTGPWKAVKDGNVYLHYQTRALTVIPRLMDMTEANQQDWLATVQRLALQEQPTMVKSCHLGVSLCAEKFWAQQLPQNSLVKWAEINKIVRVQPGG
;
A
#
# COMPACT_ATOMS: atom_id res chain seq x y z
N MET A 1 -33.61 -52.33 -67.06
CA MET A 1 -32.65 -53.42 -66.81
C MET A 1 -31.96 -53.09 -65.48
N ARG A 2 -32.33 -53.73 -64.37
CA ARG A 2 -31.59 -54.87 -63.77
C ARG A 2 -30.08 -54.70 -63.92
N TYR A 3 -29.35 -54.42 -62.84
CA TYR A 3 -28.47 -55.41 -62.22
C TYR A 3 -28.18 -55.02 -60.76
N LEU A 4 -28.33 -56.05 -59.94
CA LEU A 4 -28.12 -56.16 -58.52
C LEU A 4 -26.69 -56.66 -58.33
N TYR A 5 -25.88 -56.03 -57.48
CA TYR A 5 -24.68 -56.68 -56.93
C TYR A 5 -24.52 -56.31 -55.45
N LEU A 6 -24.82 -57.32 -54.61
CA LEU A 6 -24.31 -57.47 -53.26
C LEU A 6 -22.78 -57.56 -53.33
N LEU A 7 -22.05 -56.93 -52.39
CA LEU A 7 -20.81 -57.50 -51.87
C LEU A 7 -20.43 -56.92 -50.49
N LEU A 8 -20.59 -57.80 -49.49
CA LEU A 8 -19.69 -58.10 -48.37
C LEU A 8 -19.21 -56.99 -47.41
N LEU A 9 -19.74 -57.10 -46.19
CA LEU A 9 -19.18 -56.65 -44.91
C LEU A 9 -17.92 -57.46 -44.53
N ALA A 10 -16.84 -56.74 -44.19
CA ALA A 10 -15.79 -57.08 -43.22
C ALA A 10 -14.97 -55.78 -43.06
N GLY A 11 -14.70 -55.18 -41.91
CA GLY A 11 -14.40 -55.73 -40.59
C GLY A 11 -13.14 -54.99 -40.14
N ALA A 12 -13.25 -54.07 -39.18
CA ALA A 12 -12.13 -53.57 -38.36
C ALA A 12 -12.73 -52.75 -37.22
N VAL A 13 -12.99 -53.41 -36.09
CA VAL A 13 -13.29 -52.73 -34.84
C VAL A 13 -11.95 -52.19 -34.33
N ALA A 14 -11.70 -50.90 -34.56
CA ALA A 14 -10.59 -50.22 -33.93
C ALA A 14 -10.88 -50.15 -32.42
N SER A 15 -10.23 -51.02 -31.65
CA SER A 15 -10.23 -50.95 -30.20
C SER A 15 -9.48 -49.68 -29.78
N CYS A 16 -10.22 -48.59 -29.57
CA CYS A 16 -9.69 -47.42 -28.88
C CYS A 16 -9.45 -47.83 -27.42
N ASN A 17 -8.21 -48.23 -27.10
CA ASN A 17 -7.74 -48.19 -25.73
C ASN A 17 -7.77 -46.72 -25.31
N ARG A 18 -8.85 -46.33 -24.64
CA ARG A 18 -8.99 -45.03 -23.99
C ARG A 18 -8.03 -45.07 -22.80
N GLN A 19 -6.80 -44.64 -23.04
CA GLN A 19 -5.87 -44.35 -21.99
C GLN A 19 -6.52 -43.26 -21.14
N GLU A 20 -6.90 -43.60 -19.91
CA GLU A 20 -7.36 -42.59 -18.96
C GLU A 20 -6.28 -41.51 -18.93
N PRO A 21 -6.67 -40.23 -19.05
CA PRO A 21 -5.70 -39.16 -18.96
C PRO A 21 -5.05 -39.28 -17.59
N VAL A 22 -3.79 -39.69 -17.56
CA VAL A 22 -2.95 -39.54 -16.38
C VAL A 22 -2.88 -38.04 -16.18
N GLU A 23 -3.69 -37.55 -15.24
CA GLU A 23 -3.64 -36.18 -14.79
C GLU A 23 -2.19 -35.91 -14.42
N PRO A 24 -1.49 -35.00 -15.12
CA PRO A 24 -0.10 -34.74 -14.82
C PRO A 24 -0.07 -34.31 -13.36
N GLU A 25 0.68 -35.05 -12.53
CA GLU A 25 1.01 -34.59 -11.19
C GLU A 25 1.58 -33.19 -11.36
N ILE A 26 0.79 -32.19 -11.00
CA ILE A 26 1.22 -30.80 -11.01
C ILE A 26 2.42 -30.82 -10.08
N PRO A 27 3.65 -30.53 -10.57
CA PRO A 27 4.79 -30.44 -9.69
C PRO A 27 4.37 -29.45 -8.62
N ILE A 28 4.29 -29.94 -7.37
CA ILE A 28 4.04 -29.11 -6.22
C ILE A 28 5.23 -28.16 -6.22
N CYS A 29 5.05 -26.99 -6.83
CA CYS A 29 6.02 -25.91 -6.70
C CYS A 29 6.17 -25.75 -5.20
N PRO A 30 7.37 -26.00 -4.62
CA PRO A 30 7.58 -25.64 -3.24
C PRO A 30 7.15 -24.17 -3.12
N PRO A 31 6.49 -23.77 -2.02
CA PRO A 31 6.14 -22.37 -1.84
C PRO A 31 7.42 -21.57 -2.12
N LEU A 32 7.39 -20.71 -3.13
CA LEU A 32 8.51 -19.84 -3.42
C LEU A 32 8.65 -19.02 -2.13
N GLU A 33 9.63 -19.36 -1.28
CA GLU A 33 9.85 -18.65 -0.03
C GLU A 33 10.38 -17.27 -0.40
N CYS A 34 9.46 -16.34 -0.64
CA CYS A 34 9.77 -14.97 -1.04
C CYS A 34 10.34 -14.13 0.09
N SER A 35 10.50 -14.72 1.27
CA SER A 35 11.24 -14.20 2.40
C SER A 35 12.04 -15.34 3.02
N ASP A 36 13.26 -15.05 3.43
CA ASP A 36 14.15 -15.92 4.22
C ASP A 36 13.87 -15.81 5.73
N GLY A 37 12.73 -15.22 6.11
CA GLY A 37 12.36 -14.96 7.50
C GLY A 37 13.05 -13.74 8.13
N THR A 38 13.84 -12.97 7.36
CA THR A 38 14.49 -11.74 7.84
C THR A 38 13.69 -10.47 7.55
N TYR A 39 12.64 -10.56 6.73
CA TYR A 39 11.73 -9.46 6.40
C TYR A 39 10.29 -9.93 6.18
N VAL A 40 9.36 -8.99 6.23
CA VAL A 40 7.94 -9.25 5.98
C VAL A 40 7.70 -9.27 4.47
N ALA A 41 7.29 -10.43 3.94
CA ALA A 41 6.96 -10.56 2.53
C ALA A 41 5.77 -9.65 2.14
N GLY A 42 5.85 -9.07 0.96
CA GLY A 42 4.88 -8.14 0.39
C GLY A 42 4.99 -6.72 0.93
N GLU A 43 6.01 -6.37 1.72
CA GLU A 43 6.09 -5.08 2.39
C GLU A 43 7.36 -4.28 2.08
N LEU A 44 7.17 -2.97 1.91
CA LEU A 44 8.24 -2.02 1.63
C LEU A 44 8.05 -0.75 2.47
N LEU A 45 9.16 -0.19 2.95
CA LEU A 45 9.20 1.12 3.57
C LEU A 45 9.84 2.10 2.60
N VAL A 46 9.25 3.28 2.43
CA VAL A 46 9.70 4.28 1.47
C VAL A 46 9.75 5.65 2.13
N GLY A 47 10.89 6.32 2.06
CA GLY A 47 11.04 7.71 2.46
C GLY A 47 10.90 8.64 1.27
N MET A 48 10.13 9.70 1.42
CA MET A 48 9.94 10.71 0.37
C MET A 48 10.90 11.87 0.56
N HIS A 49 11.26 12.55 -0.52
CA HIS A 49 11.98 13.83 -0.42
C HIS A 49 11.12 14.90 0.27
N GLU A 50 11.79 15.85 0.92
CA GLU A 50 11.15 16.88 1.76
C GLU A 50 10.08 17.68 1.03
N THR A 51 10.32 18.00 -0.24
CA THR A 51 9.45 18.79 -1.10
C THR A 51 8.37 17.97 -1.80
N THR A 52 8.43 16.62 -1.70
CA THR A 52 7.40 15.77 -2.30
C THR A 52 6.12 15.90 -1.52
N THR A 53 5.08 16.44 -2.15
CA THR A 53 3.77 16.61 -1.53
C THR A 53 3.03 15.28 -1.44
N LEU A 54 2.12 15.16 -0.48
CA LEU A 54 1.34 13.94 -0.32
C LEU A 54 0.49 13.56 -1.55
N PRO A 55 -0.13 14.50 -2.30
CA PRO A 55 -0.76 14.19 -3.58
C PRO A 55 0.19 13.52 -4.60
N GLN A 56 1.44 14.00 -4.71
CA GLN A 56 2.44 13.39 -5.60
C GLN A 56 2.81 11.96 -5.15
N THR A 57 2.95 11.77 -3.83
CA THR A 57 3.17 10.44 -3.23
C THR A 57 2.04 9.47 -3.58
N PHE A 58 0.79 9.90 -3.43
CA PHE A 58 -0.38 9.09 -3.80
C PHE A 58 -0.39 8.73 -5.28
N GLN A 59 -0.14 9.71 -6.15
CA GLN A 59 -0.07 9.48 -7.59
C GLN A 59 1.01 8.44 -7.95
N LEU A 60 2.21 8.56 -7.40
CA LEU A 60 3.32 7.64 -7.64
C LEU A 60 2.96 6.20 -7.23
N PHE A 61 2.37 6.03 -6.05
CA PHE A 61 2.08 4.69 -5.55
C PHE A 61 0.86 4.06 -6.22
N ASN A 62 -0.18 4.84 -6.52
CA ASN A 62 -1.33 4.36 -7.28
C ASN A 62 -0.94 3.96 -8.70
N SER A 63 -0.05 4.70 -9.38
CA SER A 63 0.40 4.34 -10.74
C SER A 63 1.13 2.99 -10.79
N ASN A 64 1.74 2.58 -9.67
CA ASN A 64 2.41 1.30 -9.51
C ASN A 64 1.54 0.23 -8.82
N ARG A 65 0.26 0.54 -8.55
CA ARG A 65 -0.71 -0.34 -7.89
C ARG A 65 -0.26 -0.83 -6.51
N PHE A 66 0.44 0.02 -5.76
CA PHE A 66 0.80 -0.29 -4.38
C PHE A 66 -0.36 -0.03 -3.43
N VAL A 67 -0.42 -0.84 -2.37
CA VAL A 67 -1.32 -0.60 -1.24
C VAL A 67 -0.62 0.32 -0.25
N ILE A 68 -1.16 1.51 0.03
CA ILE A 68 -0.55 2.41 1.01
C ILE A 68 -1.11 2.07 2.40
N LYS A 69 -0.37 1.26 3.17
CA LYS A 69 -0.78 0.80 4.51
C LYS A 69 -0.72 1.92 5.54
N SER A 70 0.32 2.75 5.48
CA SER A 70 0.36 3.96 6.29
C SER A 70 1.28 5.03 5.71
N VAL A 71 1.01 6.28 6.10
CA VAL A 71 1.86 7.44 5.86
C VAL A 71 2.11 8.14 7.19
N MET A 72 3.37 8.47 7.45
CA MET A 72 3.79 9.19 8.65
C MET A 72 4.74 10.34 8.29
N GLY A 73 4.74 11.39 9.11
CA GLY A 73 5.65 12.52 8.94
C GLY A 73 5.18 13.69 8.07
N PRO A 74 4.04 13.69 7.34
CA PRO A 74 3.49 14.94 6.81
C PRO A 74 3.29 15.97 7.93
N VAL A 75 3.57 17.23 7.63
CA VAL A 75 3.33 18.36 8.54
C VAL A 75 2.45 19.34 7.79
N TYR A 76 1.42 19.84 8.46
CA TYR A 76 0.51 20.82 7.89
C TYR A 76 0.40 22.02 8.83
N ILE A 77 0.30 23.21 8.24
CA ILE A 77 -0.10 24.44 8.92
C ILE A 77 -1.49 24.81 8.43
N SER A 78 -2.41 25.08 9.35
CA SER A 78 -3.76 25.54 9.02
C SER A 78 -3.84 27.06 9.03
N ALA A 79 -4.59 27.61 8.09
CA ALA A 79 -4.99 29.03 8.09
C ALA A 79 -6.19 29.33 9.01
N LEU A 80 -6.77 28.33 9.68
CA LEU A 80 -7.86 28.54 10.63
C LEU A 80 -7.40 29.33 11.88
N PRO A 81 -8.29 30.10 12.52
CA PRO A 81 -7.97 30.80 13.76
C PRO A 81 -7.54 29.86 14.89
N ALA A 82 -6.68 30.35 15.79
CA ALA A 82 -6.06 29.52 16.84
C ALA A 82 -7.05 28.83 17.80
N ASP A 83 -8.23 29.43 18.01
CA ASP A 83 -9.33 28.87 18.82
C ASP A 83 -10.05 27.70 18.12
N SER A 84 -9.72 27.40 16.86
CA SER A 84 -10.31 26.29 16.09
C SER A 84 -9.69 24.92 16.38
N ILE A 85 -8.77 24.80 17.34
CA ILE A 85 -8.06 23.54 17.64
C ILE A 85 -9.03 22.39 17.99
N ASP A 86 -10.07 22.66 18.78
CA ASP A 86 -11.04 21.63 19.18
C ASP A 86 -11.91 21.20 18.00
N TYR A 87 -12.24 22.12 17.10
CA TYR A 87 -12.91 21.82 15.84
C TYR A 87 -12.05 20.90 14.97
N MET A 88 -10.78 21.26 14.78
CA MET A 88 -9.83 20.48 13.98
C MET A 88 -9.65 19.05 14.51
N VAL A 89 -9.45 18.89 15.82
CA VAL A 89 -9.32 17.56 16.45
C VAL A 89 -10.58 16.71 16.22
N ARG A 90 -11.78 17.29 16.36
CA ARG A 90 -13.04 16.57 16.08
C ARG A 90 -13.13 16.16 14.61
N GLU A 91 -12.81 17.06 13.69
CA GLU A 91 -12.91 16.76 12.25
C GLU A 91 -11.91 15.71 11.78
N LEU A 92 -10.70 15.70 12.35
CA LEU A 92 -9.69 14.67 12.07
C LEU A 92 -10.09 13.32 12.67
N ASN A 93 -10.64 13.29 13.89
CA ASN A 93 -11.07 12.04 14.53
C ASN A 93 -12.36 11.44 13.94
N ARG A 94 -13.07 12.17 13.09
CA ARG A 94 -14.14 11.58 12.25
C ARG A 94 -13.60 10.73 11.11
N LYS A 95 -12.30 10.81 10.82
CA LYS A 95 -11.68 10.09 9.71
C LYS A 95 -11.26 8.70 10.16
N PRO A 96 -11.78 7.63 9.53
CA PRO A 96 -11.49 6.27 9.97
C PRO A 96 -10.00 5.92 9.85
N TYR A 97 -9.26 6.56 8.94
CA TYR A 97 -7.83 6.38 8.73
C TYR A 97 -6.93 7.23 9.65
N ILE A 98 -7.52 8.04 10.55
CA ILE A 98 -6.81 8.78 11.60
C ILE A 98 -7.19 8.23 12.97
N ASN A 99 -8.48 7.97 13.20
CA ASN A 99 -9.02 7.51 14.47
C ASN A 99 -8.79 6.00 14.71
N THR A 100 -7.57 5.53 14.45
CA THR A 100 -7.15 4.14 14.61
C THR A 100 -6.23 3.99 15.82
N GLY A 101 -6.76 3.44 16.90
CA GLY A 101 -5.99 3.06 18.09
C GLY A 101 -5.16 4.22 18.69
N PRO A 102 -3.85 4.05 18.91
CA PRO A 102 -3.01 5.06 19.56
C PRO A 102 -2.70 6.27 18.68
N TRP A 103 -3.13 6.29 17.42
CA TRP A 103 -2.75 7.30 16.42
C TRP A 103 -3.82 8.36 16.13
N LYS A 104 -4.87 8.41 16.93
CA LYS A 104 -5.93 9.42 16.85
C LYS A 104 -5.37 10.85 16.94
N ALA A 105 -6.13 11.82 16.44
CA ALA A 105 -5.81 13.22 16.64
C ALA A 105 -6.00 13.61 18.11
N VAL A 106 -4.96 14.20 18.71
CA VAL A 106 -4.90 14.61 20.11
C VAL A 106 -4.45 16.06 20.17
N LYS A 107 -5.25 16.87 20.86
CA LYS A 107 -4.92 18.27 21.20
C LYS A 107 -3.64 18.32 22.01
N ASP A 108 -2.75 19.25 21.68
CA ASP A 108 -1.42 19.44 22.27
C ASP A 108 -0.49 18.23 22.10
N GLY A 109 -0.86 17.28 21.24
CA GLY A 109 -0.02 16.18 20.78
C GLY A 109 0.34 16.36 19.31
N ASN A 110 -0.35 15.64 18.43
CA ASN A 110 -0.18 15.74 16.98
C ASN A 110 -1.05 16.84 16.32
N VAL A 111 -1.87 17.54 17.11
CA VAL A 111 -2.57 18.77 16.71
C VAL A 111 -2.31 19.82 17.79
N TYR A 112 -1.57 20.87 17.48
CA TYR A 112 -1.13 21.85 18.48
C TYR A 112 -0.98 23.26 17.92
N LEU A 113 -0.95 24.26 18.80
CA LEU A 113 -0.56 25.62 18.44
C LEU A 113 0.95 25.76 18.56
N HIS A 114 1.62 26.06 17.45
CA HIS A 114 3.05 26.30 17.48
C HIS A 114 3.36 27.53 18.35
N TYR A 115 4.28 27.40 19.29
CA TYR A 115 4.46 28.40 20.35
C TYR A 115 4.91 29.76 19.83
N GLN A 116 5.79 29.79 18.82
CA GLN A 116 6.34 31.05 18.27
C GLN A 116 5.36 31.73 17.30
N THR A 117 4.80 30.94 16.38
CA THR A 117 4.02 31.48 15.26
C THR A 117 2.53 31.55 15.57
N ARG A 118 2.10 30.89 16.65
CA ARG A 118 0.67 30.71 17.03
C ARG A 118 -0.17 30.06 15.93
N ALA A 119 0.47 29.43 14.95
CA ALA A 119 -0.20 28.73 13.86
C ALA A 119 -0.66 27.34 14.34
N LEU A 120 -1.83 26.91 13.88
CA LEU A 120 -2.31 25.56 14.11
C LEU A 120 -1.53 24.57 13.25
N THR A 121 -0.85 23.64 13.90
CA THR A 121 -0.01 22.61 13.26
C THR A 121 -0.62 21.23 13.44
N VAL A 122 -0.60 20.44 12.36
CA VAL A 122 -1.09 19.05 12.33
C VAL A 122 0.01 18.14 11.81
N ILE A 123 0.29 17.06 12.53
CA ILE A 123 1.25 16.02 12.13
C ILE A 123 0.49 14.68 12.10
N PRO A 124 -0.30 14.42 11.05
CA PRO A 124 -1.16 13.25 11.04
C PRO A 124 -0.33 11.97 10.79
N ARG A 125 -0.81 10.87 11.36
CA ARG A 125 -0.51 9.53 10.85
C ARG A 125 -1.74 9.03 10.12
N LEU A 126 -1.57 8.66 8.86
CA LEU A 126 -2.66 8.24 7.99
C LEU A 126 -2.53 6.73 7.78
N MET A 127 -3.59 5.97 8.02
CA MET A 127 -3.61 4.50 7.94
C MET A 127 -4.50 4.04 6.78
N ASP A 128 -4.21 2.89 6.19
CA ASP A 128 -5.06 2.24 5.17
C ASP A 128 -5.53 3.20 4.07
N MET A 129 -4.58 3.89 3.44
CA MET A 129 -4.83 4.95 2.46
C MET A 129 -5.24 4.37 1.10
N THR A 130 -6.43 3.76 1.05
CA THR A 130 -7.16 3.42 -0.18
C THR A 130 -7.43 4.68 -1.02
N GLU A 131 -7.71 4.55 -2.30
CA GLU A 131 -8.03 5.71 -3.16
C GLU A 131 -9.16 6.58 -2.60
N ALA A 132 -10.20 5.95 -2.02
CA ALA A 132 -11.29 6.67 -1.36
C ALA A 132 -10.81 7.48 -0.14
N ASN A 133 -9.98 6.88 0.71
CA ASN A 133 -9.39 7.57 1.88
C ASN A 133 -8.42 8.68 1.45
N GLN A 134 -7.67 8.49 0.37
CA GLN A 134 -6.81 9.51 -0.20
C GLN A 134 -7.65 10.73 -0.66
N GLN A 135 -8.73 10.50 -1.40
CA GLN A 135 -9.62 11.57 -1.85
C GLN A 135 -10.28 12.31 -0.67
N ASP A 136 -10.78 11.58 0.33
CA ASP A 136 -11.35 12.18 1.54
C ASP A 136 -10.31 12.99 2.33
N TRP A 137 -9.06 12.54 2.37
CA TRP A 137 -7.97 13.31 2.97
C TRP A 137 -7.72 14.61 2.21
N LEU A 138 -7.65 14.58 0.88
CA LEU A 138 -7.48 15.79 0.07
C LEU A 138 -8.64 16.79 0.28
N ALA A 139 -9.87 16.31 0.38
CA ALA A 139 -11.02 17.14 0.73
C ALA A 139 -10.91 17.72 2.16
N THR A 140 -10.35 16.93 3.09
CA THR A 140 -10.12 17.36 4.47
C THR A 140 -9.04 18.43 4.57
N VAL A 141 -7.97 18.31 3.79
CA VAL A 141 -6.92 19.32 3.65
C VAL A 141 -7.52 20.66 3.23
N GLN A 142 -8.35 20.66 2.18
CA GLN A 142 -9.05 21.87 1.72
C GLN A 142 -9.96 22.46 2.80
N ARG A 143 -10.82 21.63 3.39
CA ARG A 143 -11.82 22.05 4.38
C ARG A 143 -11.22 22.61 5.67
N LEU A 144 -10.08 22.07 6.10
CA LEU A 144 -9.35 22.53 7.28
C LEU A 144 -8.28 23.58 6.94
N ALA A 145 -8.27 24.09 5.70
CA ALA A 145 -7.32 25.06 5.18
C ALA A 145 -5.86 24.68 5.50
N LEU A 146 -5.52 23.40 5.32
CA LEU A 146 -4.21 22.84 5.62
C LEU A 146 -3.26 23.07 4.45
N GLN A 147 -2.08 23.62 4.75
CA GLN A 147 -0.96 23.75 3.83
C GLN A 147 0.16 22.82 4.25
N GLU A 148 0.48 21.85 3.40
CA GLU A 148 1.58 20.92 3.63
C GLU A 148 2.91 21.67 3.67
N GLN A 149 3.75 21.34 4.66
CA GLN A 149 5.09 21.89 4.82
C GLN A 149 6.14 20.87 4.37
N PRO A 150 7.28 21.34 3.82
CA PRO A 150 8.42 20.48 3.59
C PRO A 150 8.89 19.80 4.89
N THR A 151 9.24 18.52 4.83
CA THR A 151 9.59 17.74 6.04
C THR A 151 10.52 16.58 5.73
N MET A 152 11.56 16.42 6.55
CA MET A 152 12.60 15.38 6.36
C MET A 152 12.15 13.96 6.71
N VAL A 153 11.00 13.82 7.38
CA VAL A 153 10.59 12.57 8.05
C VAL A 153 9.43 11.85 7.37
N LYS A 154 9.02 12.28 6.17
CA LYS A 154 7.88 11.67 5.47
C LYS A 154 8.22 10.29 4.97
N SER A 155 7.53 9.28 5.48
CA SER A 155 7.69 7.90 5.07
C SER A 155 6.36 7.19 4.93
N CYS A 156 6.36 6.16 4.09
CA CYS A 156 5.20 5.36 3.75
C CYS A 156 5.52 3.88 3.94
N HIS A 157 4.55 3.16 4.48
CA HIS A 157 4.55 1.70 4.53
C HIS A 157 3.64 1.18 3.43
N LEU A 158 4.21 0.41 2.51
CA LEU A 158 3.56 -0.05 1.30
C LEU A 158 3.39 -1.57 1.32
N GLY A 159 2.26 -2.02 0.77
CA GLY A 159 2.07 -3.37 0.25
C GLY A 159 2.42 -3.39 -1.24
N VAL A 160 3.29 -4.32 -1.62
CA VAL A 160 3.67 -4.59 -3.01
C VAL A 160 3.31 -6.04 -3.37
N SER A 161 3.34 -6.38 -4.66
CA SER A 161 3.21 -7.79 -5.09
C SER A 161 4.24 -8.65 -4.38
N LEU A 162 3.81 -9.85 -3.95
CA LEU A 162 4.71 -10.81 -3.30
C LEU A 162 5.95 -11.05 -4.16
N CYS A 163 7.11 -11.14 -3.49
CA CYS A 163 8.41 -11.42 -4.10
C CYS A 163 8.98 -10.26 -4.94
N ALA A 164 8.32 -9.10 -4.99
CA ALA A 164 8.77 -7.92 -5.72
C ALA A 164 9.45 -6.86 -4.82
N GLU A 165 9.58 -7.11 -3.53
CA GLU A 165 10.06 -6.14 -2.52
C GLU A 165 11.50 -5.73 -2.82
N LYS A 166 12.38 -6.69 -3.15
CA LYS A 166 13.79 -6.43 -3.50
C LYS A 166 13.91 -5.61 -4.77
N PHE A 167 13.09 -5.91 -5.78
CA PHE A 167 13.05 -5.14 -7.02
C PHE A 167 12.63 -3.69 -6.74
N TRP A 168 11.54 -3.49 -6.01
CA TRP A 168 11.05 -2.14 -5.71
C TRP A 168 11.95 -1.34 -4.77
N ALA A 169 12.64 -2.01 -3.83
CA ALA A 169 13.65 -1.38 -2.99
C ALA A 169 14.82 -0.80 -3.82
N GLN A 170 15.18 -1.44 -4.93
CA GLN A 170 16.21 -0.94 -5.85
C GLN A 170 15.67 0.10 -6.85
N GLN A 171 14.44 -0.08 -7.31
CA GLN A 171 13.86 0.72 -8.39
C GLN A 171 13.28 2.05 -7.92
N LEU A 172 12.62 2.10 -6.76
CA LEU A 172 11.96 3.33 -6.29
C LEU A 172 12.92 4.49 -6.04
N PRO A 173 14.12 4.32 -5.48
CA PRO A 173 15.08 5.41 -5.30
C PRO A 173 15.55 6.08 -6.61
N GLN A 174 15.27 5.46 -7.77
CA GLN A 174 15.54 6.09 -9.07
C GLN A 174 14.50 7.17 -9.43
N ASN A 175 13.36 7.23 -8.72
CA ASN A 175 12.37 8.28 -8.88
C ASN A 175 12.76 9.51 -8.05
N SER A 176 12.73 10.69 -8.65
CA SER A 176 13.14 11.96 -8.00
C SER A 176 12.29 12.38 -6.79
N LEU A 177 11.12 11.76 -6.59
CA LEU A 177 10.28 12.00 -5.41
C LEU A 177 10.70 11.16 -4.20
N VAL A 178 11.43 10.06 -4.43
CA VAL A 178 11.78 9.07 -3.41
C VAL A 178 13.21 9.29 -2.93
N LYS A 179 13.38 9.45 -1.61
CA LYS A 179 14.68 9.61 -0.96
C LYS A 179 15.37 8.27 -0.68
N TRP A 180 14.59 7.27 -0.26
CA TRP A 180 15.07 5.92 0.02
C TRP A 180 13.92 4.92 -0.04
N ALA A 181 14.25 3.65 -0.27
CA ALA A 181 13.31 2.54 -0.17
C ALA A 181 14.02 1.31 0.43
N GLU A 182 13.38 0.66 1.39
CA GLU A 182 13.94 -0.46 2.13
C GLU A 182 12.91 -1.57 2.35
N ILE A 183 13.37 -2.82 2.39
CA ILE A 183 12.55 -3.97 2.80
C ILE A 183 12.18 -3.88 4.28
N ASN A 184 10.95 -4.26 4.64
CA ASN A 184 10.50 -4.24 6.03
C ASN A 184 11.12 -5.39 6.84
N LYS A 185 12.27 -5.17 7.47
CA LYS A 185 13.02 -6.19 8.22
C LYS A 185 12.32 -6.58 9.52
N ILE A 186 12.36 -7.87 9.83
CA ILE A 186 11.90 -8.41 11.12
C ILE A 186 13.04 -8.22 12.15
N VAL A 187 12.80 -7.39 13.16
CA VAL A 187 13.74 -7.19 14.27
C VAL A 187 13.34 -8.11 15.43
N ARG A 188 14.28 -8.96 15.88
CA ARG A 188 14.09 -9.78 17.08
C ARG A 188 14.39 -8.94 18.31
N VAL A 189 13.37 -8.68 19.13
CA VAL A 189 13.53 -8.01 20.43
C VAL A 189 13.87 -9.09 21.46
N GLN A 190 15.02 -8.97 22.12
CA GLN A 190 15.32 -9.80 23.29
C GLN A 190 14.51 -9.29 24.48
N PRO A 191 13.85 -10.16 25.26
CA PRO A 191 13.20 -9.74 26.50
C PRO A 191 14.26 -9.12 27.42
N GLY A 192 14.00 -7.91 27.92
CA GLY A 192 14.85 -7.31 28.95
C GLY A 192 14.85 -8.20 30.19
N GLY A 193 16.05 -8.62 30.63
CA GLY A 193 16.24 -9.38 31.87
C GLY A 193 15.96 -8.58 33.13
#